data_AF-A0A929V8J5-F1
#
_entry.id   AF-A0A929V8J5-F1
#
_cell.length_a   1.000
_cell.length_b   1.000
_cell.length_c   1.000
_cell.angle_alpha   90.00
_cell.angle_beta   90.00
_cell.angle_gamma   90.00
#
_symmetry.space_group_name_H-M   'P 1'
#
loop_
_entity.id
_entity.type
_entity.pdbx_description
1 polymer ?
#
loop_
_entity_poly.entity_id
_entity_poly.type
_entity_poly.pdbx_seq_one_letter_code
_entity_poly.pdbx_strand_id
1 'polypeptide(L)' 'MQWNFSFGWMIIGLLITAISGLVISKYQIISDNMLSGVSSYDRVKFWGLIGVGLGLAVTANLHTLFLSLLVSIVFKR' A
#
# COMPACT_ATOMS: atom_id res chain seq x y z
N MET A 1 15.81 17.59 -5.52
CA MET A 1 14.48 17.34 -4.93
C MET A 1 14.62 17.32 -3.42
N GLN A 2 14.00 18.25 -2.69
CA GLN A 2 13.96 18.18 -1.24
C GLN A 2 12.81 17.24 -0.85
N TRP A 3 13.15 16.03 -0.41
CA TRP A 3 12.18 15.16 0.24
C TRP A 3 11.69 15.87 1.50
N ASN A 4 10.39 16.11 1.58
CA ASN A 4 9.75 16.74 2.74
C ASN A 4 8.81 15.72 3.38
N PHE A 5 9.09 15.39 4.64
CA PHE A 5 8.22 14.49 5.40
C PHE A 5 6.94 15.21 5.81
N SER A 6 5.79 14.61 5.51
CA SER A 6 4.49 15.16 5.89
C SER A 6 3.80 14.26 6.91
N PHE A 7 3.45 14.83 8.05
CA PHE A 7 2.68 14.15 9.08
C PHE A 7 1.30 13.68 8.60
N GLY A 8 0.66 14.41 7.68
CA GLY A 8 -0.62 14.00 7.11
C GLY A 8 -0.50 12.71 6.31
N TRP A 9 0.49 12.63 5.41
CA TRP A 9 0.76 11.44 4.62
C TRP A 9 1.27 10.27 5.45
N MET A 10 2.01 10.54 6.53
CA MET A 10 2.40 9.53 7.51
C MET A 10 1.17 8.84 8.11
N ILE A 11 0.18 9.61 8.60
CA ILE A 11 -1.03 9.06 9.22
C ILE A 11 -1.85 8.26 8.20
N ILE A 12 -2.00 8.79 6.98
CA ILE A 12 -2.71 8.09 5.90
C ILE A 12 -2.02 6.75 5.57
N GLY A 13 -0.69 6.76 5.43
CA GLY A 13 0.07 5.53 5.16
C GLY A 13 -0.04 4.51 6.29
N LEU A 14 -0.08 4.95 7.55
CA LEU A 14 -0.32 4.07 8.69
C LEU A 14 -1.74 3.47 8.69
N LEU A 15 -2.76 4.24 8.31
CA LEU A 15 -4.12 3.72 8.15
C LEU A 15 -4.19 2.66 7.04
N ILE A 16 -3.55 2.92 5.89
CA ILE A 16 -3.47 1.95 4.78
C ILE A 16 -2.77 0.67 5.24
N THR A 17 -1.66 0.81 5.98
CA THR A 17 -0.90 -0.31 6.54
C THR A 17 -1.74 -1.12 7.52
N ALA A 18 -2.46 -0.46 8.42
CA ALA A 18 -3.32 -1.11 9.41
C ALA A 18 -4.47 -1.88 8.74
N ILE A 19 -5.15 -1.27 7.76
CA ILE A 19 -6.22 -1.93 7.01
C ILE A 19 -5.68 -3.13 6.24
N SER A 20 -4.53 -2.99 5.58
CA SER A 20 -3.89 -4.09 4.86
C SER A 20 -3.47 -5.23 5.80
N GLY A 21 -2.94 -4.91 6.99
CA GLY A 21 -2.64 -5.89 8.04
C GLY A 21 -3.90 -6.63 8.53
N LEU A 22 -5.03 -5.94 8.66
CA LEU A 22 -6.31 -6.56 9.00
C LEU A 22 -6.79 -7.53 7.90
N VAL A 23 -6.60 -7.17 6.61
CA VAL A 23 -6.90 -8.06 5.48
C VAL A 23 -6.06 -9.33 5.54
N ILE A 24 -4.77 -9.23 5.86
CA ILE A 24 -3.91 -10.40 6.06
C ILE A 24 -4.38 -11.21 7.27
N SER A 25 -4.73 -10.58 8.40
CA SER A 25 -5.19 -11.29 9.60
C SER A 25 -6.50 -12.06 9.37
N LYS A 26 -7.39 -11.50 8.56
CA LYS A 26 -8.72 -12.07 8.27
C LYS A 26 -8.82 -12.72 6.89
N TYR A 27 -7.68 -13.16 6.34
CA TYR A 27 -7.61 -13.73 4.99
C TYR A 27 -8.58 -14.90 4.75
N GLN A 28 -8.83 -15.74 5.76
CA GLN A 28 -9.74 -16.88 5.67
C GLN A 28 -11.18 -16.41 5.47
N ILE A 29 -11.65 -15.53 6.37
CA ILE A 29 -13.01 -14.97 6.32
C ILE A 29 -13.26 -14.26 4.98
N ILE A 30 -12.30 -13.44 4.53
CA ILE A 30 -12.41 -12.72 3.26
C ILE A 30 -12.46 -13.69 2.10
N SER A 31 -11.59 -14.71 2.11
CA SER A 31 -11.53 -15.67 1.01
C SER A 31 -12.78 -16.56 0.95
N ASP A 32 -13.31 -16.96 2.10
CA ASP A 32 -14.45 -17.89 2.19
C ASP A 32 -15.80 -17.21 1.94
N ASN A 33 -15.94 -15.92 2.27
CA ASN A 33 -17.20 -15.18 2.07
C ASN A 33 -17.22 -14.34 0.79
N MET A 34 -16.06 -13.90 0.28
CA MET A 34 -15.98 -12.93 -0.83
C MET A 34 -15.18 -13.42 -2.04
N LEU A 35 -14.49 -14.56 -1.95
CA LEU A 35 -13.73 -15.15 -3.05
C LEU A 35 -13.99 -16.67 -3.15
N SER A 36 -13.11 -17.39 -3.85
CA SER A 36 -13.22 -18.83 -4.14
C SER A 36 -12.74 -19.72 -2.98
N GLY A 37 -12.93 -19.29 -1.73
CA GLY A 37 -12.52 -20.00 -0.52
C GLY A 37 -11.02 -20.28 -0.44
N VAL A 38 -10.67 -21.50 -0.02
CA VAL A 38 -9.29 -21.97 0.20
C VAL A 38 -8.34 -21.68 -0.96
N SER A 39 -8.81 -21.77 -2.21
CA SER A 39 -8.00 -21.49 -3.40
C SER A 39 -7.52 -20.03 -3.53
N SER A 40 -8.12 -19.12 -2.76
CA SER A 40 -7.82 -17.67 -2.79
C SER A 40 -7.00 -17.20 -1.60
N TYR A 41 -6.68 -18.08 -0.64
CA TYR A 41 -5.96 -17.72 0.58
C TYR A 41 -4.61 -17.08 0.27
N ASP A 42 -3.84 -17.67 -0.63
CA ASP A 42 -2.52 -17.14 -1.02
C ASP A 42 -2.63 -15.81 -1.75
N ARG A 43 -3.66 -15.63 -2.59
CA ARG A 43 -3.92 -14.36 -3.29
C ARG A 43 -4.27 -13.26 -2.29
N VAL A 44 -5.15 -13.51 -1.33
CA VAL A 44 -5.56 -12.49 -0.34
C VAL A 44 -4.38 -12.11 0.55
N LYS A 45 -3.57 -13.07 1.00
CA LYS A 45 -2.33 -12.79 1.74
C LYS A 45 -1.35 -11.97 0.91
N PHE A 46 -1.15 -12.32 -0.35
CA PHE A 46 -0.23 -11.63 -1.25
C PHE A 46 -0.66 -10.17 -1.49
N TRP A 47 -1.93 -9.94 -1.80
CA TRP A 47 -2.46 -8.59 -1.97
C TRP A 47 -2.43 -7.77 -0.67
N GLY A 48 -2.70 -8.39 0.47
CA GLY A 48 -2.53 -7.75 1.77
C GLY A 48 -1.09 -7.34 2.04
N LEU A 49 -0.12 -8.20 1.70
CA LEU A 49 1.31 -7.91 1.84
C LEU A 49 1.75 -6.74 0.96
N ILE A 50 1.27 -6.70 -0.29
CA ILE A 50 1.48 -5.56 -1.19
C ILE A 50 0.88 -4.29 -0.59
N GLY A 51 -0.33 -4.37 -0.04
CA GLY A 51 -1.00 -3.24 0.63
C GLY A 51 -0.19 -2.69 1.81
N VAL A 52 0.42 -3.57 2.61
CA VAL A 52 1.34 -3.17 3.70
C VAL A 52 2.56 -2.44 3.15
N GLY A 53 3.21 -2.99 2.11
CA GLY A 53 4.37 -2.34 1.49
C GLY A 53 4.03 -0.96 0.90
N LEU A 54 2.85 -0.85 0.28
CA LEU A 54 2.36 0.40 -0.29
C LEU A 54 2.00 1.43 0.79
N GLY A 55 1.36 1.00 1.88
CA GLY A 55 1.08 1.84 3.04
C GLY A 55 2.36 2.42 3.65
N LEU A 56 3.40 1.59 3.83
CA LEU A 56 4.70 2.04 4.31
C LEU A 56 5.39 3.02 3.35
N ALA A 57 5.30 2.79 2.04
CA ALA A 57 5.82 3.71 1.03
C ALA A 57 5.10 5.07 1.08
N VAL A 58 3.79 5.08 1.31
CA VAL A 58 3.01 6.30 1.52
C VAL A 58 3.42 6.99 2.83
N THR A 59 3.64 6.25 3.91
CA THR A 59 4.11 6.79 5.20
C THR A 59 5.44 7.52 5.05
N ALA A 60 6.37 6.97 4.27
CA ALA A 60 7.66 7.59 3.99
C ALA A 60 7.61 8.63 2.84
N ASN A 61 6.42 9.00 2.39
CA ASN A 61 6.18 10.02 1.37
C ASN A 61 6.84 9.69 0.01
N LEU A 62 7.15 8.40 -0.28
CA LEU A 62 7.82 7.98 -1.51
C LEU A 62 6.98 8.25 -2.77
N HIS A 63 5.66 8.30 -2.64
CA HIS A 63 4.77 8.61 -3.76
C HIS A 63 5.08 9.98 -4.38
N THR A 64 5.52 10.97 -3.58
CA THR A 64 5.94 12.28 -4.08
C THR A 64 7.24 12.22 -4.87
N LEU A 65 8.16 11.32 -4.48
CA LEU A 65 9.40 11.07 -5.23
C LEU A 65 9.10 10.43 -6.58
N PHE A 66 8.24 9.41 -6.63
CA PHE A 66 7.82 8.80 -7.89
C PHE A 66 7.15 9.81 -8.82
N LEU A 67 6.25 10.65 -8.28
CA LEU A 67 5.56 11.65 -9.08
C LEU A 67 6.54 12.69 -9.64
N SER A 68 7.47 13.16 -8.82
CA SER A 68 8.50 14.12 -9.23
C SER A 68 9.45 13.54 -10.29
N LEU A 69 9.82 12.26 -10.14
CA LEU A 69 10.67 11.54 -11.09
C LEU A 69 9.93 11.32 -12.43
N LEU A 70 8.65 10.94 -12.38
CA LEU A 70 7.80 10.81 -13.56
C LEU A 70 7.66 12.14 -14.30
N VAL A 71 7.39 13.23 -13.57
CA VAL A 71 7.32 14.58 -14.15
C VAL A 71 8.65 14.98 -14.78
N SER A 72 9.79 14.71 -14.14
CA SER A 72 11.11 15.02 -14.71
C SER A 72 11.38 14.23 -16.00
N ILE A 73 11.03 12.94 -16.06
CA ILE A 73 11.15 12.12 -17.27
C ILE A 73 10.26 12.64 -18.40
N VAL A 74 8.97 12.88 -18.11
CA VAL A 74 7.98 13.27 -19.11
C VAL A 74 8.28 14.67 -19.65
N PHE A 75 8.62 15.62 -18.78
CA PHE A 75 8.85 17.01 -19.16
C PHE A 75 10.33 17.32 -19.45
N LYS A 76 11.22 16.32 -19.48
CA LYS A 76 12.68 16.45 -19.71
C LYS A 76 13.26 17.67 -18.99
N ARG A 77 13.02 17.76 -17.68
CA ARG A 77 13.49 18.88 -16.85
C ARG A 77 14.40 18.38 -15.75
#